data_AF-A0AAW2HTG9-F1
#
_entry.id   AF-A0AAW2HTG9-F1
#
_cell.length_a   1.000
_cell.length_b   1.000
_cell.length_c   1.000
_cell.angle_alpha   90.00
_cell.angle_beta   90.00
_cell.angle_gamma   90.00
#
_symmetry.space_group_name_H-M   'P 1'
#
loop_
_entity.id
_entity.type
_entity.pdbx_description
1 polymer ?
#
loop_
_entity_poly.entity_id
_entity_poly.type
_entity_poly.pdbx_seq_one_letter_code
_entity_poly.pdbx_strand_id
1 'polypeptide(L)'
;MRRWGGGMRETQFPSLETAFSLTGNRYRWVRATHALAGLQPIWFHVCNVILHATASILFTRVCLAIVGFQPQFAAIAGALFAAHPVHTEAVTGIVGRADVLACVFFLLSFLMYHREANKSSVWVSVVLASLSMLAKETGIMVLLLNMCYDCYKSWHSIKRTLNELKWNEDTIHFSRRTAKVLMSLSLLLVFRLAILQGSLPKFSNQDNPAAFHPCRHVR
;
A
#
# COMPACT_ATOMS: atom_id res chain seq x y z
N MET A 1 65.37 -14.58 8.05
CA MET A 1 65.63 -14.26 6.63
C MET A 1 65.01 -15.33 5.72
N ARG A 2 63.77 -15.11 5.24
CA ARG A 2 63.25 -15.76 4.02
C ARG A 2 62.45 -14.71 3.24
N ARG A 3 62.79 -14.63 1.96
CA ARG A 3 62.45 -13.60 0.98
C ARG A 3 60.95 -13.51 0.74
N TRP A 4 60.44 -12.28 0.81
CA TRP A 4 59.21 -11.85 0.16
C TRP A 4 59.44 -11.79 -1.36
N GLY A 5 58.56 -12.41 -2.14
CA GLY A 5 58.63 -12.41 -3.60
C GLY A 5 57.43 -13.12 -4.20
N GLY A 6 56.38 -12.35 -4.50
CA GLY A 6 55.16 -12.83 -5.14
C GLY A 6 54.04 -11.82 -4.95
N GLY A 7 54.06 -10.76 -5.77
CA GLY A 7 53.09 -9.68 -5.71
C GLY A 7 51.66 -10.16 -5.96
N MET A 8 50.82 -10.04 -4.93
CA MET A 8 49.37 -9.97 -5.11
C MET A 8 49.01 -8.48 -5.27
N ARG A 9 48.83 -8.13 -6.54
CA ARG A 9 48.24 -6.86 -6.99
C ARG A 9 46.82 -6.74 -6.44
N GLU A 10 46.54 -5.58 -5.88
CA GLU A 10 45.30 -4.80 -5.96
C GLU A 10 43.99 -5.55 -6.29
N THR A 11 43.08 -5.54 -5.31
CA THR A 11 41.65 -5.22 -5.48
C THR A 11 40.96 -5.73 -6.75
N GLN A 12 40.65 -7.02 -6.78
CA GLN A 12 39.74 -7.59 -7.77
C GLN A 12 38.28 -7.40 -7.31
N PHE A 13 37.81 -6.15 -7.29
CA PHE A 13 36.38 -5.89 -7.44
C PHE A 13 35.98 -6.42 -8.82
N PRO A 14 34.95 -7.27 -8.94
CA PRO A 14 34.50 -7.71 -10.25
C PRO A 14 34.12 -6.47 -11.07
N SER A 15 34.69 -6.34 -12.26
CA SER A 15 34.31 -5.33 -13.24
C SER A 15 32.78 -5.33 -13.38
N LEU A 16 32.17 -4.14 -13.37
CA LEU A 16 30.71 -3.95 -13.44
C LEU A 16 30.07 -4.78 -14.56
N GLU A 17 30.77 -5.00 -15.67
CA GLU A 17 30.33 -5.84 -16.80
C GLU A 17 30.08 -7.31 -16.44
N THR A 18 30.88 -7.90 -15.55
CA THR A 18 30.74 -9.29 -15.09
C THR A 18 29.54 -9.46 -14.15
N ALA A 19 29.18 -8.43 -13.38
CA ALA A 19 27.95 -8.43 -12.59
C ALA A 19 26.69 -8.23 -13.46
N PHE A 20 26.84 -7.58 -14.62
CA PHE A 20 25.75 -7.32 -15.56
C PHE A 20 25.29 -8.55 -16.38
N SER A 21 26.16 -9.55 -16.58
CA SER A 21 25.85 -10.71 -17.41
C SER A 21 25.14 -11.86 -16.67
N LEU A 22 25.35 -12.01 -15.35
CA LEU A 22 24.90 -13.18 -14.59
C LEU A 22 23.43 -13.17 -14.13
N THR A 23 22.67 -12.09 -14.35
CA THR A 23 21.27 -11.99 -13.88
C THR A 23 20.39 -11.25 -14.90
N GLY A 24 20.38 -11.79 -16.11
CA GLY A 24 19.82 -11.22 -17.35
C GLY A 24 18.32 -10.92 -17.43
N ASN A 25 17.53 -10.97 -16.35
CA ASN A 25 16.12 -10.55 -16.39
C ASN A 25 15.68 -9.69 -15.19
N ARG A 26 16.48 -9.59 -14.12
CA ARG A 26 16.09 -8.89 -12.88
C ARG A 26 16.38 -7.37 -12.91
N TYR A 27 17.21 -6.92 -13.86
CA TYR A 27 17.68 -5.53 -13.92
C TYR A 27 17.19 -4.74 -15.14
N ARG A 28 16.27 -5.30 -15.95
CA ARG A 28 15.66 -4.56 -17.07
C ARG A 28 14.85 -3.37 -16.58
N TRP A 29 14.14 -3.51 -15.47
CA TRP A 29 13.44 -2.40 -14.80
C TRP A 29 14.42 -1.35 -14.27
N VAL A 30 15.54 -1.77 -13.67
CA VAL A 30 16.58 -0.84 -13.17
C VAL A 30 17.18 -0.02 -14.31
N ARG A 31 17.46 -0.65 -15.47
CA ARG A 31 17.93 0.05 -16.68
C ARG A 31 16.89 0.99 -17.29
N ALA A 32 15.62 0.59 -17.33
CA ALA A 32 14.54 1.44 -17.84
C ALA A 32 14.35 2.68 -16.96
N THR A 33 14.43 2.53 -15.63
CA THR A 33 14.36 3.65 -14.68
C THR A 33 15.57 4.57 -14.80
N HIS A 34 16.77 4.02 -15.04
CA HIS A 34 18.00 4.80 -15.24
C HIS A 34 18.01 5.58 -16.57
N ALA A 35 17.39 5.05 -17.62
CA ALA A 35 17.33 5.70 -18.92
C ALA A 35 16.29 6.83 -19.00
N LEU A 36 15.23 6.78 -18.18
CA LEU A 36 14.15 7.77 -18.17
C LEU A 36 14.36 8.89 -17.13
N ALA A 37 15.09 8.62 -16.05
CA ALA A 37 15.34 9.60 -15.00
C ALA A 37 16.82 9.99 -14.97
N GLY A 38 17.16 11.11 -15.61
CA GLY A 38 18.40 11.82 -15.30
C GLY A 38 18.48 12.01 -13.78
N LEU A 39 19.48 11.38 -13.14
CA LEU A 39 19.60 11.26 -11.69
C LEU A 39 19.98 12.61 -11.04
N GLN A 40 18.99 13.47 -10.84
CA GLN A 40 19.06 14.51 -9.82
C GLN A 40 18.23 14.02 -8.61
N PRO A 41 18.87 13.54 -7.52
CA PRO A 41 18.21 12.99 -6.33
C PRO A 41 17.18 13.94 -5.69
N ILE A 42 17.29 15.24 -6.01
CA ILE A 42 16.41 16.30 -5.52
C ILE A 42 14.95 16.08 -5.93
N TRP A 43 14.66 15.68 -7.17
CA TRP A 43 13.28 15.49 -7.63
C TRP A 43 12.59 14.33 -6.92
N PHE A 44 13.36 13.29 -6.57
CA PHE A 44 12.85 12.15 -5.83
C PHE A 44 12.48 12.53 -4.39
N HIS A 45 13.31 13.31 -3.72
CA HIS A 45 13.00 13.81 -2.38
C HIS A 45 11.80 14.76 -2.39
N VAL A 46 11.72 15.68 -3.36
CA VAL A 46 10.60 16.63 -3.47
C VAL A 46 9.28 15.89 -3.67
N CYS A 47 9.21 14.92 -4.58
CA CYS A 47 7.99 14.13 -4.80
C CYS A 47 7.55 13.38 -3.52
N ASN A 48 8.49 12.79 -2.78
CA ASN A 48 8.16 12.05 -1.57
C ASN A 48 7.67 12.97 -0.45
N VAL A 49 8.27 14.15 -0.30
CA VAL A 49 7.81 15.17 0.66
C VAL A 49 6.40 15.65 0.31
N ILE A 50 6.11 15.91 -0.97
CA ILE A 50 4.77 16.32 -1.42
C ILE A 50 3.74 15.22 -1.15
N LEU A 51 4.06 13.96 -1.46
CA LEU A 51 3.19 12.82 -1.19
C LEU A 51 2.93 12.66 0.31
N HIS A 52 3.94 12.80 1.15
CA HIS A 52 3.81 12.71 2.61
C HIS A 52 2.97 13.86 3.19
N ALA A 53 3.19 15.09 2.70
CA ALA A 53 2.37 16.24 3.06
C ALA A 53 0.90 16.01 2.67
N THR A 54 0.66 15.47 1.48
CA THR A 54 -0.70 15.13 1.00
C THR A 54 -1.36 14.07 1.88
N ALA A 55 -0.63 13.01 2.24
CA ALA A 55 -1.13 11.97 3.14
C ALA A 55 -1.49 12.53 4.52
N SER A 56 -0.65 13.41 5.08
CA SER A 56 -0.87 14.04 6.39
C SER A 56 -2.10 14.97 6.39
N ILE A 57 -2.30 15.72 5.30
CA ILE A 57 -3.49 16.56 5.12
C ILE A 57 -4.74 15.68 5.02
N LEU A 58 -4.70 14.61 4.20
CA LEU A 58 -5.82 13.68 4.05
C LEU A 58 -6.17 13.00 5.37
N PHE A 59 -5.17 12.59 6.15
CA PHE A 59 -5.39 11.99 7.47
C PHE A 59 -6.10 12.97 8.42
N THR A 60 -5.63 14.23 8.49
CA THR A 60 -6.31 15.28 9.25
C THR A 60 -7.77 15.46 8.82
N ARG A 61 -8.03 15.44 7.50
CA ARG A 61 -9.40 15.53 6.95
C ARG A 61 -10.27 14.36 7.34
N VAL A 62 -9.73 13.15 7.39
CA VAL A 62 -10.44 11.95 7.87
C VAL A 62 -10.79 12.09 9.36
N CYS A 63 -9.85 12.52 10.20
CA CYS A 63 -10.11 12.76 11.63
C CYS A 63 -11.21 13.82 11.86
N LEU A 64 -11.21 14.88 11.06
CA LEU A 64 -12.23 15.93 11.11
C LEU A 64 -13.60 15.44 10.64
N ALA A 65 -13.67 14.82 9.46
CA ALA A 65 -14.94 14.53 8.79
C ALA A 65 -15.61 13.23 9.27
N ILE A 66 -14.83 12.25 9.69
CA ILE A 66 -15.33 10.90 9.98
C ILE A 66 -15.33 10.63 11.48
N VAL A 67 -14.24 10.93 12.18
CA VAL A 67 -14.16 10.71 13.63
C VAL A 67 -14.88 11.82 14.40
N GLY A 68 -14.97 13.03 13.84
CA GLY A 68 -15.63 14.17 14.48
C GLY A 68 -14.81 14.79 15.61
N PHE A 69 -13.48 14.67 15.57
CA PHE A 69 -12.61 15.35 16.53
C PHE A 69 -12.68 16.88 16.39
N GLN A 70 -12.47 17.58 17.50
CA GLN A 70 -12.26 19.03 17.45
C GLN A 70 -11.05 19.35 16.58
N PRO A 71 -11.06 20.50 15.86
CA PRO A 71 -10.03 20.81 14.88
C PRO A 71 -8.61 20.85 15.46
N GLN A 72 -8.49 21.19 16.74
CA GLN A 72 -7.23 21.19 17.47
C GLN A 72 -6.64 19.78 17.59
N PHE A 73 -7.42 18.79 18.04
CA PHE A 73 -6.97 17.41 18.17
C PHE A 73 -6.72 16.75 16.82
N ALA A 74 -7.54 17.06 15.80
CA ALA A 74 -7.30 16.56 14.45
C ALA A 74 -5.99 17.08 13.85
N ALA A 75 -5.66 18.35 14.07
CA ALA A 75 -4.40 18.94 13.65
C ALA A 75 -3.20 18.31 14.37
N ILE A 76 -3.32 18.07 15.68
CA ILE A 76 -2.28 17.36 16.47
C ILE A 76 -2.10 15.94 15.94
N ALA A 77 -3.17 15.20 15.67
CA ALA A 77 -3.09 13.85 15.11
C ALA A 77 -2.42 13.84 13.73
N GLY A 78 -2.73 14.80 12.87
CA GLY A 78 -2.07 14.99 11.58
C GLY A 78 -0.57 15.35 11.71
N ALA A 79 -0.21 16.20 12.67
CA ALA A 79 1.17 16.55 12.95
C ALA A 79 1.96 15.34 13.51
N LEU A 80 1.36 14.55 14.40
CA LEU A 80 1.95 13.32 14.90
C LEU A 80 2.13 12.28 13.78
N PHE A 81 1.16 12.15 12.88
CA PHE A 81 1.27 11.31 11.69
C PHE A 81 2.41 11.78 10.78
N ALA A 82 2.54 13.09 10.55
CA ALA A 82 3.62 13.65 9.75
C ALA A 82 5.01 13.43 10.38
N ALA A 83 5.11 13.50 11.71
CA ALA A 83 6.34 13.32 12.48
C ALA A 83 6.70 11.86 12.76
N HIS A 84 5.83 10.90 12.40
CA HIS A 84 6.04 9.51 12.77
C HIS A 84 7.25 8.90 12.02
N PRO A 85 8.27 8.37 12.73
CA PRO A 85 9.52 7.91 12.12
C PRO A 85 9.33 6.78 11.10
N VAL A 86 8.27 5.98 11.21
CA VAL A 86 7.93 4.94 10.21
C VAL A 86 7.75 5.49 8.79
N HIS A 87 7.36 6.76 8.63
CA HIS A 87 7.21 7.37 7.31
C HIS A 87 8.53 7.91 6.76
N THR A 88 9.54 8.16 7.62
CA THR A 88 10.86 8.61 7.18
C THR A 88 11.63 7.52 6.45
N GLU A 89 11.46 6.25 6.84
CA GLU A 89 12.03 5.10 6.12
C GLU A 89 11.36 4.89 4.75
N ALA A 90 10.04 5.08 4.66
CA ALA A 90 9.30 5.00 3.40
C ALA A 90 9.59 6.18 2.44
N VAL A 91 9.92 7.36 2.98
CA VAL A 91 10.22 8.59 2.21
C VAL A 91 11.67 8.64 1.72
N THR A 92 12.60 7.98 2.40
CA THR A 92 14.02 7.93 1.99
C THR A 92 14.33 6.76 1.05
N GLY A 93 13.55 5.69 1.10
CA GLY A 93 13.70 4.54 0.21
C GLY A 93 13.07 4.74 -1.18
N ILE A 94 13.81 4.46 -2.25
CA ILE A 94 13.30 4.45 -3.64
C ILE A 94 12.09 3.48 -3.79
N VAL A 95 12.04 2.45 -2.96
CA VAL A 95 11.03 1.37 -2.92
C VAL A 95 9.77 1.78 -2.13
N GLY A 96 9.88 2.69 -1.15
CA GLY A 96 8.76 3.09 -0.27
C GLY A 96 7.71 3.99 -0.91
N ARG A 97 7.95 4.48 -2.12
CA ARG A 97 7.03 5.37 -2.85
C ARG A 97 5.68 4.72 -3.15
N ALA A 98 5.69 3.43 -3.48
CA ALA A 98 4.47 2.68 -3.72
C ALA A 98 3.61 2.62 -2.45
N ASP A 99 4.23 2.58 -1.27
CA ASP A 99 3.53 2.51 0.02
C ASP A 99 2.86 3.84 0.38
N VAL A 100 3.56 4.96 0.21
CA VAL A 100 3.00 6.29 0.46
C VAL A 100 1.87 6.59 -0.53
N LEU A 101 2.06 6.25 -1.80
CA LEU A 101 1.04 6.44 -2.83
C LEU A 101 -0.19 5.54 -2.58
N ALA A 102 0.01 4.29 -2.18
CA ALA A 102 -1.06 3.39 -1.77
C ALA A 102 -1.84 3.99 -0.59
N CYS A 103 -1.15 4.57 0.40
CA CYS A 103 -1.75 5.25 1.55
C CYS A 103 -2.59 6.46 1.14
N VAL A 104 -2.08 7.31 0.24
CA VAL A 104 -2.83 8.48 -0.27
C VAL A 104 -4.12 8.04 -0.97
N PHE A 105 -4.04 7.07 -1.89
CA PHE A 105 -5.24 6.55 -2.57
C PHE A 105 -6.19 5.83 -1.61
N PHE A 106 -5.66 5.14 -0.60
CA PHE A 106 -6.45 4.51 0.46
C PHE A 106 -7.27 5.55 1.23
N LEU A 107 -6.61 6.60 1.75
CA LEU A 107 -7.28 7.67 2.50
C LEU A 107 -8.27 8.44 1.63
N LEU A 108 -7.94 8.68 0.37
CA LEU A 108 -8.82 9.37 -0.57
C LEU A 108 -10.05 8.53 -0.91
N SER A 109 -9.89 7.21 -1.13
CA SER A 109 -11.01 6.29 -1.35
C SER A 109 -11.95 6.28 -0.13
N PHE A 110 -11.38 6.20 1.08
CA PHE A 110 -12.13 6.26 2.33
C PHE A 110 -12.90 7.60 2.46
N LEU A 111 -12.23 8.73 2.22
CA LEU A 111 -12.85 10.04 2.34
C LEU A 111 -13.96 10.24 1.30
N MET A 112 -13.74 9.85 0.04
CA MET A 112 -14.75 9.97 -1.00
C MET A 112 -15.96 9.11 -0.69
N TYR A 113 -15.77 7.87 -0.26
CA TYR A 113 -16.87 6.96 0.10
C TYR A 113 -17.82 7.55 1.16
N HIS A 114 -17.27 8.30 2.11
CA HIS A 114 -18.02 8.92 3.20
C HIS A 114 -18.48 10.35 2.90
N ARG A 115 -17.94 10.99 1.84
CA ARG A 115 -18.28 12.35 1.42
C ARG A 115 -19.56 12.33 0.59
N GLU A 116 -20.66 12.72 1.24
CA GLU A 116 -22.02 12.92 0.71
C GLU A 116 -22.61 11.79 -0.17
N ALA A 117 -23.91 11.55 -0.03
CA ALA A 117 -24.61 10.40 -0.61
C ALA A 117 -24.85 10.51 -2.13
N ASN A 118 -23.88 10.98 -2.90
CA ASN A 118 -23.94 10.96 -4.35
C ASN A 118 -23.78 9.52 -4.86
N LYS A 119 -24.65 9.11 -5.78
CA LYS A 119 -24.66 7.75 -6.37
C LYS A 119 -23.30 7.38 -7.00
N SER A 120 -22.55 8.36 -7.47
CA SER A 120 -21.22 8.19 -8.09
C SER A 120 -20.08 8.06 -7.08
N SER A 121 -20.27 8.44 -5.82
CA SER A 121 -19.21 8.41 -4.79
C SER A 121 -18.66 7.00 -4.56
N VAL A 122 -19.54 5.98 -4.56
CA VAL A 122 -19.13 4.57 -4.41
C VAL A 122 -18.21 4.14 -5.55
N TRP A 123 -18.55 4.49 -6.80
CA TRP A 123 -17.71 4.14 -7.96
C TRP A 123 -16.36 4.84 -7.93
N VAL A 124 -16.32 6.12 -7.55
CA VAL A 124 -15.06 6.86 -7.38
C VAL A 124 -14.19 6.20 -6.31
N SER A 125 -14.78 5.80 -5.18
CA SER A 125 -14.04 5.09 -4.12
C SER A 125 -13.46 3.75 -4.60
N VAL A 126 -14.20 3.01 -5.43
CA VAL A 126 -13.75 1.72 -5.98
C VAL A 126 -12.61 1.93 -6.96
N VAL A 127 -12.68 2.94 -7.83
CA VAL A 127 -11.57 3.26 -8.75
C VAL A 127 -10.31 3.63 -7.96
N LEU A 128 -10.44 4.45 -6.92
CA LEU A 128 -9.33 4.81 -6.04
C LEU A 128 -8.78 3.61 -5.25
N ALA A 129 -9.65 2.70 -4.80
CA ALA A 129 -9.26 1.47 -4.14
C ALA A 129 -8.47 0.55 -5.08
N SER A 130 -8.89 0.44 -6.35
CA SER A 130 -8.17 -0.30 -7.38
C SER A 130 -6.78 0.28 -7.65
N LEU A 131 -6.65 1.61 -7.68
CA LEU A 131 -5.35 2.28 -7.81
C LEU A 131 -4.46 2.03 -6.58
N SER A 132 -5.03 2.05 -5.38
CA SER A 132 -4.31 1.67 -4.14
C SER A 132 -3.85 0.20 -4.20
N MET A 133 -4.71 -0.72 -4.65
CA MET A 133 -4.39 -2.14 -4.81
C MET A 133 -3.28 -2.39 -5.84
N LEU A 134 -3.26 -1.59 -6.92
CA LEU A 134 -2.22 -1.66 -7.95
C LEU A 134 -0.86 -1.21 -7.39
N ALA A 135 -0.85 -0.23 -6.49
CA ALA A 135 0.35 0.20 -5.78
C ALA A 135 0.80 -0.83 -4.73
N LYS A 136 -0.14 -1.37 -3.93
CA LYS A 136 0.13 -2.39 -2.91
C LYS A 136 -1.10 -3.25 -2.65
N GLU A 137 -0.92 -4.57 -2.48
CA GLU A 137 -2.03 -5.50 -2.14
C GLU A 137 -2.86 -5.10 -0.94
N THR A 138 -2.24 -4.47 0.06
CA THR A 138 -2.92 -3.97 1.25
C THR A 138 -3.99 -2.92 0.92
N GLY A 139 -3.97 -2.33 -0.28
CA GLY A 139 -4.98 -1.39 -0.75
C GLY A 139 -6.41 -1.97 -0.78
N ILE A 140 -6.57 -3.28 -0.94
CA ILE A 140 -7.90 -3.91 -0.93
C ILE A 140 -8.63 -3.75 0.41
N MET A 141 -7.89 -3.52 1.49
CA MET A 141 -8.41 -3.32 2.84
C MET A 141 -9.30 -2.08 2.95
N VAL A 142 -9.20 -1.11 2.02
CA VAL A 142 -10.05 0.09 2.08
C VAL A 142 -11.52 -0.24 1.84
N LEU A 143 -11.82 -1.18 0.95
CA LEU A 143 -13.18 -1.62 0.66
C LEU A 143 -13.76 -2.37 1.84
N LEU A 144 -12.94 -3.19 2.50
CA LEU A 144 -13.31 -3.86 3.76
C LEU A 144 -13.62 -2.82 4.84
N LEU A 145 -12.76 -1.81 5.00
CA LEU A 145 -12.90 -0.79 6.02
C LEU A 145 -14.13 0.11 5.77
N ASN A 146 -14.43 0.46 4.52
CA ASN A 146 -15.68 1.12 4.12
C ASN A 146 -16.91 0.30 4.54
N MET A 147 -16.89 -1.01 4.27
CA MET A 147 -17.98 -1.92 4.62
C MET A 147 -18.15 -2.03 6.15
N CYS A 148 -17.05 -2.17 6.89
CA CYS A 148 -17.07 -2.19 8.36
C CYS A 148 -17.64 -0.89 8.94
N TYR A 149 -17.26 0.27 8.39
CA TYR A 149 -17.76 1.56 8.84
C TYR A 149 -19.26 1.73 8.56
N ASP A 150 -19.71 1.33 7.37
CA ASP A 150 -21.14 1.32 7.03
C ASP A 150 -21.93 0.40 7.97
N CYS A 151 -21.42 -0.81 8.27
CA CYS A 151 -22.03 -1.71 9.25
C CYS A 151 -22.08 -1.12 10.66
N TYR A 152 -21.02 -0.42 11.09
CA TYR A 152 -20.97 0.26 12.39
C TYR A 152 -22.03 1.37 12.47
N LYS A 153 -22.11 2.24 11.45
CA LYS A 153 -23.06 3.35 11.41
C LYS A 153 -24.50 2.86 11.31
N SER A 154 -24.76 1.81 10.53
CA SER A 154 -26.09 1.23 10.34
C SER A 154 -26.44 0.12 11.34
N TRP A 155 -25.61 -0.13 12.34
CA TRP A 155 -25.79 -1.20 13.33
C TRP A 155 -27.16 -1.15 14.00
N HIS A 156 -27.61 0.06 14.36
CA HIS A 156 -28.93 0.27 14.96
C HIS A 156 -30.07 -0.12 13.99
N SER A 157 -29.98 0.30 12.73
CA SER A 157 -30.96 -0.04 11.69
C SER A 157 -30.97 -1.54 11.37
N ILE A 158 -29.81 -2.18 11.33
CA ILE A 158 -29.66 -3.62 11.11
C ILE A 158 -30.33 -4.40 12.24
N LYS A 159 -30.05 -4.04 13.51
CA LYS A 159 -30.70 -4.67 14.67
C LYS A 159 -32.21 -4.51 14.62
N ARG A 160 -32.71 -3.33 14.24
CA ARG A 160 -34.15 -3.09 14.11
C ARG A 160 -34.78 -3.94 13.00
N THR A 161 -34.15 -4.04 11.83
CA THR A 161 -34.62 -4.92 10.75
C THR A 161 -34.61 -6.40 11.16
N LEU A 162 -33.61 -6.86 11.90
CA LEU A 162 -33.56 -8.24 12.41
C LEU A 162 -34.68 -8.53 13.41
N ASN A 163 -35.02 -7.55 14.27
CA ASN A 163 -36.02 -7.74 15.32
C ASN A 163 -37.46 -7.58 14.80
N GLU A 164 -37.70 -6.64 13.89
CA GLU A 164 -39.04 -6.32 13.37
C GLU A 164 -39.36 -7.04 12.05
N LEU A 165 -38.38 -7.74 11.44
CA LEU A 165 -38.48 -8.40 10.12
C LEU A 165 -39.05 -7.51 9.00
N LYS A 166 -39.00 -6.20 9.19
CA LYS A 166 -39.57 -5.19 8.29
C LYS A 166 -38.44 -4.46 7.58
N TRP A 167 -38.48 -4.50 6.25
CA TRP A 167 -37.53 -3.79 5.41
C TRP A 167 -37.93 -2.33 5.31
N ASN A 168 -37.03 -1.44 5.72
CA ASN A 168 -37.20 0.01 5.62
C ASN A 168 -36.37 0.56 4.45
N GLU A 169 -36.74 1.72 3.91
CA GLU A 169 -36.03 2.37 2.79
C GLU A 169 -34.53 2.63 3.10
N ASP A 170 -34.22 2.97 4.36
CA ASP A 170 -32.84 3.15 4.81
C ASP A 170 -32.01 1.86 4.73
N THR A 171 -32.62 0.72 5.06
CA THR A 171 -31.99 -0.60 4.98
C THR A 171 -31.77 -0.99 3.52
N ILE A 172 -32.70 -0.64 2.61
CA ILE A 172 -32.54 -0.87 1.18
C ILE A 172 -31.39 -0.03 0.62
N HIS A 173 -31.28 1.25 0.99
CA HIS A 173 -30.20 2.11 0.55
C HIS A 173 -28.83 1.60 1.04
N PHE A 174 -28.72 1.22 2.32
CA PHE A 174 -27.55 0.58 2.90
C PHE A 174 -27.18 -0.73 2.18
N SER A 175 -28.17 -1.61 1.95
CA SER A 175 -27.97 -2.89 1.28
C SER A 175 -27.44 -2.72 -0.14
N ARG A 176 -28.00 -1.77 -0.91
CA ARG A 176 -27.53 -1.48 -2.29
C ARG A 176 -26.11 -0.92 -2.31
N ARG A 177 -25.70 -0.11 -1.33
CA ARG A 177 -24.31 0.37 -1.21
C ARG A 177 -23.36 -0.77 -0.88
N THR A 178 -23.69 -1.55 0.14
CA THR A 178 -22.92 -2.71 0.60
C THR A 178 -22.75 -3.74 -0.50
N ALA A 179 -23.81 -4.05 -1.26
CA ALA A 179 -23.76 -4.96 -2.39
C ALA A 179 -22.79 -4.48 -3.49
N LYS A 180 -22.78 -3.18 -3.83
CA LYS A 180 -21.82 -2.62 -4.81
C LYS A 180 -20.38 -2.78 -4.34
N VAL A 181 -20.11 -2.52 -3.06
CA VAL A 181 -18.76 -2.67 -2.48
C VAL A 181 -18.33 -4.13 -2.47
N LEU A 182 -19.20 -5.06 -2.06
CA LEU A 182 -18.92 -6.50 -2.06
C LEU A 182 -18.68 -7.06 -3.46
N MET A 183 -19.49 -6.66 -4.45
CA MET A 183 -19.26 -7.03 -5.85
C MET A 183 -17.90 -6.52 -6.34
N SER A 184 -17.56 -5.27 -6.04
CA SER A 184 -16.28 -4.68 -6.43
C SER A 184 -15.09 -5.36 -5.74
N LEU A 185 -15.21 -5.68 -4.45
CA LEU A 185 -14.19 -6.38 -3.67
C LEU A 185 -13.96 -7.81 -4.22
N SER A 186 -15.04 -8.52 -4.52
CA SER A 186 -14.96 -9.86 -5.11
C SER A 186 -14.28 -9.83 -6.48
N LEU A 187 -14.68 -8.86 -7.33
CA LEU A 187 -14.07 -8.66 -8.65
C LEU A 187 -12.56 -8.35 -8.54
N LEU A 188 -12.17 -7.47 -7.62
CA LEU A 188 -10.77 -7.10 -7.42
C LEU A 188 -9.94 -8.25 -6.83
N LEU A 189 -10.51 -9.05 -5.93
CA LEU A 189 -9.87 -10.27 -5.43
C LEU A 189 -9.62 -11.27 -6.55
N VAL A 190 -10.61 -11.53 -7.40
CA VAL A 190 -10.47 -12.44 -8.55
C VAL A 190 -9.40 -11.91 -9.50
N PHE A 191 -9.43 -10.61 -9.81
CA PHE A 191 -8.41 -9.98 -10.66
C PHE A 191 -7.01 -10.11 -10.06
N ARG A 192 -6.86 -9.89 -8.74
CA ARG A 192 -5.59 -10.05 -8.04
C ARG A 192 -5.09 -11.50 -8.09
N LEU A 193 -5.96 -12.46 -7.82
CA LEU A 193 -5.63 -13.88 -7.87
C LEU A 193 -5.26 -14.34 -9.29
N ALA A 194 -5.94 -13.81 -10.31
CA ALA A 194 -5.62 -14.08 -11.71
C ALA A 194 -4.22 -13.58 -12.10
N ILE A 195 -3.82 -12.40 -11.61
CA ILE A 195 -2.47 -11.87 -11.82
C ILE A 195 -1.41 -12.73 -11.11
N LEU A 196 -1.74 -13.29 -9.94
CA LEU A 196 -0.78 -14.04 -9.12
C LEU A 196 -0.43 -15.42 -9.70
N GLN A 197 -1.11 -15.89 -10.76
CA GLN A 197 -0.86 -17.15 -11.47
C GLN A 197 -0.69 -18.38 -10.55
N GLY A 198 -1.24 -18.35 -9.33
CA GLY A 198 -1.19 -19.43 -8.36
C GLY A 198 0.21 -19.85 -7.87
N SER A 199 1.28 -19.10 -8.18
CA SER A 199 2.62 -19.50 -7.76
C SER A 199 2.91 -19.04 -6.33
N LEU A 200 3.06 -19.98 -5.40
CA LEU A 200 3.63 -19.72 -4.08
C LEU A 200 5.03 -19.09 -4.24
N PRO A 201 5.43 -18.15 -3.36
CA PRO A 201 6.76 -17.56 -3.40
C PRO A 201 7.79 -18.68 -3.29
N LYS A 202 8.53 -18.93 -4.38
CA LYS A 202 9.65 -19.86 -4.36
C LYS A 202 10.80 -19.18 -3.65
N PHE A 203 10.91 -19.45 -2.34
CA PHE A 203 12.03 -18.97 -1.55
C PHE A 203 13.33 -19.57 -2.10
N SER A 204 14.28 -18.71 -2.46
CA SER A 204 15.63 -19.14 -2.79
C SER A 204 16.38 -19.51 -1.53
N ASN A 205 17.37 -20.42 -1.63
CA ASN A 205 18.36 -20.69 -0.56
C ASN A 205 19.05 -19.40 -0.08
N GLN A 206 19.11 -18.37 -0.93
CA GLN A 206 19.71 -17.07 -0.60
C GLN A 206 18.79 -16.20 0.28
N ASP A 207 17.47 -16.34 0.18
CA ASP A 207 16.52 -15.49 0.91
C ASP A 207 16.26 -16.03 2.32
N ASN A 208 16.32 -17.36 2.50
CA ASN A 208 16.16 -18.02 3.80
C ASN A 208 17.04 -19.27 3.90
N PRO A 209 18.36 -19.13 4.18
CA PRO A 209 19.28 -20.26 4.25
C PRO A 209 18.94 -21.25 5.39
N ALA A 210 18.26 -20.80 6.44
CA ALA A 210 17.84 -21.64 7.57
C ALA A 210 16.78 -22.67 7.16
N ALA A 211 15.81 -22.30 6.30
CA ALA A 211 14.76 -23.20 5.82
C ALA A 211 15.28 -24.39 4.98
N PHE A 212 16.52 -24.31 4.48
CA PHE A 212 17.18 -25.34 3.69
C PHE A 212 18.34 -26.02 4.43
N HIS A 213 18.52 -25.71 5.72
CA HIS A 213 19.56 -26.31 6.53
C HIS A 213 19.28 -27.81 6.78
N PRO A 214 20.28 -28.70 6.69
CA PRO A 214 20.09 -30.15 6.85
C PRO A 214 19.67 -30.56 8.28
N CYS A 215 20.00 -29.77 9.31
CA CYS A 215 19.58 -30.02 10.69
C CYS A 215 18.14 -29.56 10.92
N ARG A 216 17.26 -30.51 11.31
CA ARG A 216 15.83 -30.26 11.60
C ARG A 216 15.55 -29.29 12.75
N HIS A 217 16.53 -28.99 13.61
CA HIS A 217 16.40 -28.00 14.69
C HIS A 217 16.66 -26.55 14.24
N VAL A 218 17.24 -26.36 13.05
CA VAL A 218 17.56 -25.05 12.46
C VAL A 218 16.57 -24.68 11.34
N ARG A 219 15.82 -25.68 10.86
CA ARG A 219 14.81 -25.59 9.81
C ARG A 219 13.43 -25.31 10.37
#